data_AF-A0A7S0VQL2-F1
#
_entry.id   AF-A0A7S0VQL2-F1
#
_cell.length_a   1.000
_cell.length_b   1.000
_cell.length_c   1.000
_cell.angle_alpha   90.00
_cell.angle_beta   90.00
_cell.angle_gamma   90.00
#
_symmetry.space_group_name_H-M   'P 1'
#
loop_
_entity.id
_entity.type
_entity.pdbx_description
1 polymer ?
#
loop_
_entity_poly.entity_id
_entity_poly.type
_entity_poly.pdbx_seq_one_letter_code
_entity_poly.pdbx_strand_id
1 'polypeptide(L)'
;RRVQDPGGGATAAEREVLEGIPYSLNDVYLHRDPALMPRDRRVWASWNCLDFSHLNRGGASDKAVCVSYWVNSLQRLPEGSGDLFVTLNPPQAPSAALTVRKLQLSHPMFGYESRE
;
A
#
# COMPACT_ATOMS: atom_id res chain seq x y z
N ARG A 1 -16.63 5.52 4.27
CA ARG A 1 -17.40 5.46 2.99
C ARG A 1 -17.72 3.98 2.76
N ARG A 2 -19.00 3.60 2.71
CA ARG A 2 -19.48 2.20 2.69
C ARG A 2 -18.87 1.41 1.52
N VAL A 3 -18.27 0.26 1.81
CA VAL A 3 -17.91 -0.74 0.79
C VAL A 3 -19.23 -1.23 0.17
N GLN A 4 -19.38 -1.11 -1.15
CA GLN A 4 -20.50 -1.71 -1.87
C GLN A 4 -20.21 -3.20 -2.07
N ASP A 5 -21.07 -4.02 -1.49
CA ASP A 5 -21.08 -5.49 -1.56
C ASP A 5 -21.68 -5.93 -2.92
N PRO A 6 -20.93 -6.62 -3.81
CA PRO A 6 -21.39 -6.92 -5.16
C PRO A 6 -22.13 -8.25 -5.31
N GLY A 7 -22.60 -8.91 -4.24
CA GLY A 7 -23.44 -10.11 -4.44
C GLY A 7 -24.07 -10.66 -3.16
N GLY A 8 -25.39 -10.49 -3.03
CA GLY A 8 -26.19 -11.15 -1.99
C GLY A 8 -25.78 -10.72 -0.57
N GLY A 9 -26.39 -9.63 -0.08
CA GLY A 9 -25.95 -8.96 1.14
C GLY A 9 -25.64 -9.88 2.33
N ALA A 10 -24.59 -9.51 3.08
CA ALA A 10 -24.12 -10.24 4.25
C ALA A 10 -25.25 -10.74 5.17
N THR A 11 -25.22 -12.04 5.46
CA THR A 11 -26.05 -12.71 6.47
C THR A 11 -25.79 -12.14 7.87
N ALA A 12 -26.70 -12.40 8.81
CA ALA A 12 -26.54 -11.93 10.19
C ALA A 12 -25.23 -12.43 10.82
N ALA A 13 -24.86 -13.69 10.57
CA ALA A 13 -23.60 -14.27 11.04
C ALA A 13 -22.38 -13.61 10.40
N GLU A 14 -22.42 -13.28 9.10
CA GLU A 14 -21.32 -12.58 8.43
C GLU A 14 -21.16 -11.14 8.94
N ARG A 15 -22.25 -10.44 9.27
CA ARG A 15 -22.16 -9.11 9.90
C ARG A 15 -21.57 -9.18 11.29
N GLU A 16 -22.03 -10.12 12.11
CA GLU A 16 -21.51 -10.32 13.47
C GLU A 16 -19.98 -10.50 13.46
N VAL A 17 -19.46 -11.31 12.54
CA VAL A 17 -18.01 -11.58 12.45
C VAL A 17 -17.21 -10.43 11.81
N LEU A 18 -17.77 -9.73 10.82
CA LEU A 18 -17.01 -8.75 10.02
C LEU A 18 -17.16 -7.29 10.47
N GLU A 19 -18.21 -6.95 11.25
CA GLU A 19 -18.47 -5.57 11.70
C GLU A 19 -17.43 -5.07 12.70
N GLY A 20 -16.82 -5.99 13.48
CA GLY A 20 -15.79 -5.67 14.46
C GLY A 20 -14.40 -5.38 13.87
N ILE A 21 -14.17 -5.59 12.56
CA ILE A 21 -12.83 -5.45 11.96
C ILE A 21 -12.57 -3.95 11.65
N PRO A 22 -11.63 -3.29 12.33
CA PRO A 22 -11.26 -1.92 11.99
C PRO A 22 -10.54 -1.87 10.64
N TYR A 23 -10.69 -0.76 9.91
CA TYR A 23 -10.02 -0.56 8.63
C TYR A 23 -9.14 0.70 8.68
N SER A 24 -7.92 0.58 8.17
CA SER A 24 -7.07 1.73 7.82
C SER A 24 -7.21 2.09 6.34
N LEU A 25 -6.89 3.32 5.98
CA LEU A 25 -6.83 3.74 4.58
C LEU A 25 -5.38 3.71 4.11
N ASN A 26 -5.12 2.99 3.03
CA ASN A 26 -3.83 2.97 2.35
C ASN A 26 -3.88 3.84 1.09
N ASP A 27 -2.99 4.81 1.02
CA ASP A 27 -2.69 5.52 -0.20
C ASP A 27 -1.76 4.64 -1.06
N VAL A 28 -2.20 4.33 -2.27
CA VAL A 28 -1.51 3.43 -3.20
C VAL A 28 -1.17 4.20 -4.47
N TYR A 29 0.11 4.23 -4.81
CA TYR A 29 0.62 4.88 -6.01
C TYR A 29 1.15 3.84 -6.98
N LEU A 30 0.65 3.86 -8.21
CA LEU A 30 1.31 3.24 -9.37
C LEU A 30 2.14 4.32 -10.07
N HIS A 31 3.44 4.12 -10.20
CA HIS A 31 4.35 5.14 -10.72
C HIS A 31 5.62 4.54 -11.35
N ARG A 32 6.41 5.41 -11.98
CA ARG A 32 7.73 5.10 -12.55
C ARG A 32 8.89 5.82 -11.85
N ASP A 33 8.60 6.50 -10.74
CA ASP A 33 9.58 7.28 -9.98
C ASP A 33 10.56 6.39 -9.18
N PRO A 34 11.86 6.37 -9.53
CA PRO A 34 12.86 5.57 -8.80
C PRO A 34 13.27 6.21 -7.47
N ALA A 35 12.85 7.44 -7.15
CA ALA A 35 13.15 8.07 -5.86
C ALA A 35 12.50 7.33 -4.67
N LEU A 36 11.43 6.56 -4.94
CA LEU A 36 10.78 5.67 -3.98
C LEU A 36 11.28 4.23 -4.09
N MET A 37 12.56 4.05 -4.40
CA MET A 37 13.26 2.77 -4.39
C MET A 37 14.62 2.92 -3.70
N PRO A 38 15.29 1.82 -3.28
CA PRO A 38 16.66 1.90 -2.80
C PRO A 38 17.56 2.61 -3.81
N ARG A 39 18.46 3.47 -3.32
CA ARG A 39 19.37 4.25 -4.19
C ARG A 39 20.26 3.35 -5.06
N ASP A 40 20.69 2.21 -4.53
CA ASP A 40 21.45 1.22 -5.27
C ASP A 40 20.50 0.25 -5.99
N ARG A 41 20.49 0.30 -7.31
CA ARG A 41 19.64 -0.58 -8.14
C ARG A 41 19.95 -2.07 -7.95
N ARG A 42 21.18 -2.42 -7.53
CA ARG A 42 21.59 -3.82 -7.35
C ARG A 42 20.87 -4.50 -6.19
N VAL A 43 20.33 -3.73 -5.24
CA VAL A 43 19.59 -4.27 -4.08
C VAL A 43 18.09 -4.22 -4.26
N TRP A 44 17.59 -3.88 -5.46
CA TRP A 44 16.16 -3.87 -5.72
C TRP A 44 15.59 -5.28 -5.63
N ALA A 45 14.60 -5.43 -4.76
CA ALA A 45 13.82 -6.65 -4.63
C ALA A 45 12.39 -6.43 -5.14
N SER A 46 11.61 -7.51 -5.25
CA SER A 46 10.18 -7.41 -5.56
C SER A 46 9.44 -6.54 -4.55
N TRP A 47 9.86 -6.56 -3.28
CA TRP A 47 9.33 -5.75 -2.18
C TRP A 47 10.47 -5.06 -1.45
N ASN A 48 10.38 -3.75 -1.26
CA ASN A 48 11.39 -2.93 -0.61
C ASN A 48 10.73 -2.14 0.51
N CYS A 49 11.06 -2.47 1.76
CA CYS A 49 10.65 -1.68 2.91
C CYS A 49 11.58 -0.48 3.01
N LEU A 50 11.03 0.73 2.88
CA LEU A 50 11.81 1.96 2.91
C LEU A 50 11.66 2.61 4.28
N ASP A 51 12.78 2.80 4.96
CA ASP A 51 12.80 3.50 6.24
C ASP A 51 12.79 5.02 6.02
N PHE A 52 11.63 5.61 6.27
CA PHE A 52 11.42 7.05 6.26
C PHE A 52 11.21 7.64 7.65
N SER A 53 11.64 6.94 8.70
CA SER A 53 11.51 7.37 10.09
C SER A 53 12.07 8.77 10.36
N HIS A 54 13.13 9.16 9.65
CA HIS A 54 13.76 10.48 9.72
C HIS A 54 12.91 11.64 9.16
N LEU A 55 11.90 11.36 8.32
CA LEU A 55 10.99 12.37 7.76
C LEU A 55 9.73 12.58 8.62
N ASN A 56 9.47 11.68 9.56
CA ASN A 56 8.34 11.75 10.47
C ASN A 56 8.66 12.64 11.69
N ARG A 57 8.36 13.93 11.58
CA ARG A 57 8.54 14.94 12.65
C ARG A 57 7.42 14.95 13.70
N GLY A 58 6.36 14.16 13.53
CA GLY A 58 5.25 14.00 14.48
C GLY A 58 5.30 12.64 15.17
N GLY A 59 4.96 12.60 16.45
CA GLY A 59 5.18 11.47 17.38
C GLY A 59 4.73 10.08 16.91
N ALA A 60 5.26 9.07 17.61
CA ALA A 60 5.37 7.67 17.22
C ALA A 60 4.08 6.83 17.10
N SER A 61 2.88 7.41 17.02
CA SER A 61 1.65 6.62 16.87
C SER A 61 1.20 6.60 15.41
N ASP A 62 1.16 5.41 14.83
CA ASP A 62 0.58 5.10 13.50
C ASP A 62 1.50 5.21 12.28
N LYS A 63 2.73 4.67 12.40
CA LYS A 63 3.63 4.52 11.25
C LYS A 63 3.05 3.49 10.27
N ALA A 64 2.26 3.94 9.30
CA ALA A 64 1.95 3.13 8.14
C ALA A 64 3.25 2.66 7.48
N VAL A 65 3.42 1.35 7.33
CA VAL A 65 4.61 0.78 6.71
C VAL A 65 4.66 1.27 5.26
N CYS A 66 5.74 1.96 4.88
CA CYS A 66 5.99 2.31 3.50
C CYS A 66 6.70 1.16 2.79
N VAL A 67 6.02 0.57 1.81
CA VAL A 67 6.56 -0.52 1.00
C VAL A 67 6.47 -0.14 -0.47
N SER A 68 7.59 -0.27 -1.17
CA SER A 68 7.68 -0.11 -2.63
C SER A 68 7.89 -1.46 -3.30
N TYR A 69 6.99 -1.78 -4.22
CA TYR A 69 6.97 -3.01 -4.99
C TYR A 69 7.59 -2.74 -6.37
N TRP A 70 8.60 -3.51 -6.75
CA TRP A 70 9.06 -3.53 -8.14
C TRP A 70 8.25 -4.53 -8.95
N VAL A 71 7.22 -4.01 -9.64
CA VAL A 71 6.20 -4.83 -10.33
C VAL A 71 6.83 -5.69 -11.42
N ASN A 72 7.86 -5.19 -12.09
CA ASN A 72 8.59 -5.95 -13.11
C ASN A 72 9.14 -7.26 -12.55
N SER A 73 9.76 -7.21 -11.38
CA SER A 73 10.29 -8.40 -10.71
C SER A 73 9.18 -9.27 -10.13
N LEU A 74 8.19 -8.65 -9.49
CA LEU A 74 7.08 -9.36 -8.84
C LEU A 74 6.21 -10.16 -9.83
N GLN A 75 5.87 -9.56 -10.97
CA GLN A 75 4.96 -10.13 -11.97
C GLN A 75 5.68 -10.66 -13.21
N ARG A 76 7.02 -10.59 -13.26
CA ARG A 76 7.84 -10.97 -14.42
C ARG A 76 7.38 -10.28 -15.71
N LEU A 77 7.28 -8.95 -15.68
CA LEU A 77 6.84 -8.18 -16.84
C LEU A 77 7.82 -8.34 -18.02
N PRO A 78 7.33 -8.25 -19.27
CA PRO A 78 8.18 -8.35 -20.46
C PRO A 78 9.33 -7.34 -20.46
N GLU A 79 10.45 -7.73 -21.06
CA GLU A 79 11.58 -6.81 -21.30
C GLU A 79 11.11 -5.61 -22.13
N GLY A 80 11.64 -4.41 -21.84
CA GLY A 80 11.22 -3.17 -22.47
C GLY A 80 9.99 -2.47 -21.87
N SER A 81 9.31 -3.07 -20.87
CA SER A 81 8.17 -2.42 -20.17
C SER A 81 8.51 -1.10 -19.45
N GLY A 82 9.80 -0.86 -19.24
CA GLY A 82 10.32 0.17 -18.33
C GLY A 82 10.00 -0.16 -16.86
N ASP A 83 10.67 0.48 -15.92
CA ASP A 83 10.40 0.22 -14.51
C ASP A 83 9.01 0.70 -14.12
N LEU A 84 8.31 -0.13 -13.35
CA LEU A 84 6.99 0.13 -12.81
C LEU A 84 6.97 -0.26 -11.33
N PHE A 85 6.48 0.67 -10.52
CA PHE A 85 6.45 0.54 -9.07
C PHE A 85 5.04 0.73 -8.54
N VAL A 86 4.76 0.02 -7.45
CA VAL A 86 3.61 0.33 -6.59
C VAL A 86 4.17 0.72 -5.23
N THR A 87 3.83 1.88 -4.71
CA THR A 87 4.24 2.30 -3.35
C THR A 87 3.02 2.54 -2.48
N LEU A 88 3.06 1.97 -1.28
CA LEU A 88 2.03 2.12 -0.25
C LEU A 88 2.47 3.16 0.77
N ASN A 89 1.59 4.12 1.05
CA ASN A 89 1.75 5.13 2.10
C ASN A 89 3.12 5.84 2.10
N PRO A 90 3.60 6.34 0.95
CA PRO A 90 4.89 7.02 0.94
C PRO A 90 4.81 8.31 1.76
N PRO A 91 5.85 8.67 2.54
CA PRO A 91 5.87 9.91 3.31
C PRO A 91 5.77 11.16 2.43
N GLN A 92 6.22 11.02 1.17
CA GLN A 92 6.09 12.01 0.13
C GLN A 92 5.61 11.31 -1.14
N ALA A 93 4.59 11.89 -1.79
CA ALA A 93 4.10 11.37 -3.05
C ALA A 93 5.21 11.34 -4.12
N PRO A 94 5.19 10.35 -5.03
CA PRO A 94 6.09 10.36 -6.20
C PRO A 94 5.84 11.61 -7.05
N SER A 95 6.81 11.94 -7.91
CA SER A 95 6.67 13.00 -8.90
C SER A 95 5.37 12.82 -9.70
N ALA A 96 4.58 13.89 -9.81
CA ALA A 96 3.30 13.88 -10.53
C ALA A 96 3.49 13.46 -12.00
N ALA A 97 4.60 13.86 -12.63
CA ALA A 97 4.93 13.50 -14.01
C ALA A 97 5.24 12.00 -14.19
N LEU A 98 5.64 11.32 -13.12
CA LEU A 98 5.96 9.89 -13.12
C LEU A 98 4.85 9.04 -12.48
N THR A 99 3.76 9.67 -12.02
CA THR A 99 2.63 8.99 -11.42
C THR A 99 1.66 8.54 -12.50
N VAL A 100 1.38 7.23 -12.54
CA VAL A 100 0.40 6.64 -13.46
C VAL A 100 -0.99 6.67 -12.84
N ARG A 101 -1.11 6.32 -11.56
CA ARG A 101 -2.39 6.32 -10.84
C ARG A 101 -2.20 6.46 -9.34
N LYS A 102 -3.12 7.18 -8.69
CA LYS A 102 -3.32 7.15 -7.24
C LYS A 102 -4.64 6.45 -6.92
N LEU A 103 -4.62 5.57 -5.92
CA LEU A 103 -5.78 4.90 -5.35
C LEU A 103 -5.77 5.09 -3.84
N GLN A 104 -6.94 5.02 -3.23
CA GLN A 104 -7.08 4.90 -1.78
C GLN A 104 -7.89 3.64 -1.50
N LEU A 105 -7.30 2.70 -0.77
CA LEU A 105 -7.87 1.38 -0.51
C LEU A 105 -8.02 1.18 0.99
N SER A 106 -9.15 0.63 1.42
CA SER A 106 -9.35 0.21 2.80
C SER A 106 -8.59 -1.09 3.06
N HIS A 107 -7.81 -1.12 4.15
CA HIS A 107 -7.06 -2.29 4.59
C HIS A 107 -7.56 -2.73 5.97
N PRO A 108 -8.05 -3.97 6.13
CA PRO A 108 -8.46 -4.47 7.43
C PRO A 108 -7.25 -4.54 8.37
N MET A 109 -7.44 -4.06 9.58
CA MET A 109 -6.45 -4.05 10.64
C MET A 109 -6.65 -5.29 11.51
N PHE A 110 -5.64 -6.16 11.56
CA PHE A 110 -5.65 -7.34 12.41
C PHE A 110 -4.94 -7.02 13.73
N GLY A 111 -5.68 -7.01 14.83
CA GLY A 111 -5.21 -6.63 16.17
C GLY A 111 -5.94 -7.39 17.26
N TYR A 112 -5.64 -7.12 18.53
CA TYR A 112 -6.35 -7.77 19.64
C TYR A 112 -7.87 -7.49 19.60
N GLU A 113 -8.25 -6.29 19.15
CA GLU A 113 -9.64 -5.87 18.96
C GLU A 113 -10.35 -6.53 17.76
N SER A 114 -9.63 -7.26 16.90
CA SER A 114 -10.24 -8.03 15.80
C SER A 114 -10.56 -9.48 16.18
N ARG A 115 -10.62 -9.77 17.49
CA ARG A 115 -11.15 -11.02 18.05
C ARG A 115 -12.47 -10.71 18.74
N GLU A 116 -13.38 -11.67 18.62
CA GLU A 116 -14.81 -11.65 18.96
C GLU A 116 -15.70 -11.19 17.80
#